data_AF-A0A9E0FBC7-F1
#
_entry.id   AF-A0A9E0FBC7-F1
#
_cell.length_a   1.000
_cell.length_b   1.000
_cell.length_c   1.000
_cell.angle_alpha   90.00
_cell.angle_beta   90.00
_cell.angle_gamma   90.00
#
_symmetry.space_group_name_H-M   'P 1'
#
loop_
_entity.id
_entity.type
_entity.pdbx_description
1 polymer ?
#
loop_
_entity_poly.entity_id
_entity_poly.type
_entity_poly.pdbx_seq_one_letter_code
_entity_poly.pdbx_strand_id
1 'polypeptide(L)'
;MNHDNNPFDDEEDFEHEFSGYLDDDNDVWKSGPLYETWQLACKRWESVMNLLEAALEGPATAATSPEDVHSLPPAEFDPDKTPGPEDARDFLSHHAGMILSEAMLAQVKLQSSGHCLYIIRMENASEIRAKARMIFSSLLLFAAEDMVSRAYVDAVRREITQFRLAFRDWVKEFRKDEFEDEWGLYV
;
A
#
# COMPACT_ATOMS: atom_id res chain seq x y z
N MET A 1 -6.97 23.50 -34.31
CA MET A 1 -6.18 23.72 -33.08
C MET A 1 -6.87 22.87 -32.03
N ASN A 2 -6.38 21.64 -31.87
CA ASN A 2 -6.99 20.69 -30.95
C ASN A 2 -6.45 21.02 -29.55
N HIS A 3 -7.36 21.33 -28.64
CA HIS A 3 -7.07 21.34 -27.22
C HIS A 3 -7.06 19.88 -26.76
N ASP A 4 -5.87 19.37 -26.44
CA ASP A 4 -5.72 18.17 -25.63
C ASP A 4 -6.25 18.49 -24.23
N ASN A 5 -7.51 18.14 -23.97
CA ASN A 5 -8.04 18.04 -22.62
C ASN A 5 -7.52 16.71 -22.05
N ASN A 6 -6.37 16.77 -21.38
CA ASN A 6 -5.97 15.72 -20.46
C ASN A 6 -6.81 15.89 -19.18
N PRO A 7 -7.76 14.98 -18.86
CA PRO A 7 -8.66 15.13 -17.71
C PRO A 7 -7.97 14.90 -16.36
N PHE A 8 -6.63 14.85 -16.34
CA PHE A 8 -5.81 14.57 -15.18
C PHE A 8 -4.70 15.61 -14.95
N ASP A 9 -4.64 16.70 -15.73
CA ASP A 9 -3.62 17.76 -15.57
C ASP A 9 -3.98 18.82 -14.51
N ASP A 10 -5.17 18.76 -13.93
CA ASP A 10 -5.58 19.65 -12.84
C ASP A 10 -5.20 19.03 -11.48
N GLU A 11 -3.89 19.00 -11.16
CA GLU A 11 -3.39 18.63 -9.83
C GLU A 11 -3.93 19.56 -8.71
N GLU A 12 -4.45 20.74 -9.06
CA GLU A 12 -5.08 21.67 -8.11
C GLU A 12 -6.54 21.31 -7.76
N ASP A 13 -7.23 20.45 -8.52
CA ASP A 13 -8.65 20.14 -8.30
C ASP A 13 -8.88 19.01 -7.28
N PHE A 14 -7.90 18.12 -7.08
CA PHE A 14 -8.07 17.01 -6.13
C PHE A 14 -8.16 17.48 -4.67
N GLU A 15 -7.44 18.54 -4.31
CA GLU A 15 -7.54 19.17 -2.98
C GLU A 15 -8.79 20.05 -2.86
N HIS A 16 -9.26 20.66 -3.95
CA HIS A 16 -10.38 21.59 -3.94
C HIS A 16 -11.76 20.89 -4.00
N GLU A 17 -11.86 19.71 -4.64
CA GLU A 17 -13.10 18.92 -4.69
C GLU A 17 -13.44 18.27 -3.33
N PHE A 18 -12.43 17.98 -2.50
CA PHE A 18 -12.62 17.44 -1.15
C PHE A 18 -12.72 18.50 -0.04
N SER A 19 -12.40 19.77 -0.35
CA SER A 19 -12.57 20.89 0.58
C SER A 19 -14.04 21.27 0.82
N GLY A 20 -14.98 20.70 0.07
CA GLY A 20 -16.35 21.20 -0.07
C GLY A 20 -17.46 20.48 0.72
N TYR A 21 -17.18 19.38 1.43
CA TYR A 21 -18.20 18.75 2.29
C TYR A 21 -18.21 19.40 3.68
N LEU A 22 -18.55 20.68 3.73
CA LEU A 22 -19.00 21.33 4.97
C LEU A 22 -20.49 20.97 5.15
N ASP A 23 -20.85 20.32 6.26
CA ASP A 23 -22.26 20.21 6.64
C ASP A 23 -22.84 21.62 6.87
N ASP A 24 -24.15 21.76 6.67
CA ASP A 24 -24.94 23.01 6.72
C ASP A 24 -24.74 23.86 8.00
N ASP A 25 -24.06 23.34 9.02
CA ASP A 25 -23.84 23.99 10.32
C ASP A 25 -22.54 24.80 10.45
N ASN A 26 -21.73 24.95 9.38
CA ASN A 26 -20.49 25.75 9.41
C ASN A 26 -19.47 25.25 10.46
N ASP A 27 -19.66 24.06 11.00
CA ASP A 27 -18.72 23.41 11.88
C ASP A 27 -17.57 22.91 11.01
N VAL A 28 -16.44 23.61 11.08
CA VAL A 28 -15.14 23.13 10.63
C VAL A 28 -14.98 21.74 11.23
N TRP A 29 -15.09 20.69 10.40
CA TRP A 29 -14.73 19.32 10.78
C TRP A 29 -13.50 19.42 11.66
N LYS A 30 -13.58 18.99 12.93
CA LYS A 30 -12.56 19.28 13.96
C LYS A 30 -11.18 18.80 13.50
N SER A 31 -10.52 19.61 12.68
CA SER A 31 -9.21 19.45 12.07
C SER A 31 -8.16 20.09 12.98
N GLY A 32 -8.34 19.89 14.28
CA GLY A 32 -7.22 19.90 15.22
C GLY A 32 -6.37 18.63 15.02
N PRO A 33 -5.19 18.55 15.67
CA PRO A 33 -3.95 17.76 15.44
C PRO A 33 -3.87 16.49 14.55
N LEU A 34 -5.00 15.89 14.16
CA LEU A 34 -5.18 14.78 13.21
C LEU A 34 -4.47 14.95 11.87
N TYR A 35 -4.32 16.17 11.38
CA TYR A 35 -3.82 16.41 10.03
C TYR A 35 -2.30 16.25 9.92
N GLU A 36 -1.52 16.78 10.88
CA GLU A 36 -0.05 16.74 10.79
C GLU A 36 0.51 15.33 10.98
N THR A 37 -0.04 14.57 11.94
CA THR A 37 0.37 13.17 12.20
C THR A 37 -0.03 12.25 11.04
N TRP A 38 -1.20 12.49 10.45
CA TRP A 38 -1.68 11.80 9.25
C TRP A 38 -0.80 12.10 8.04
N GLN A 39 -0.54 13.38 7.74
CA GLN A 39 0.35 13.78 6.65
C GLN A 39 1.74 13.17 6.81
N LEU A 40 2.26 13.14 8.04
CA LEU A 40 3.53 12.48 8.32
C LEU A 40 3.44 10.97 8.05
N ALA A 41 2.36 10.29 8.46
CA ALA A 41 2.15 8.89 8.14
C ALA A 41 2.05 8.65 6.63
N CYS A 42 1.33 9.49 5.89
CA CYS A 42 1.22 9.44 4.43
C CYS A 42 2.58 9.58 3.76
N LYS A 43 3.34 10.61 4.10
CA LYS A 43 4.69 10.85 3.57
C LYS A 43 5.65 9.69 3.88
N ARG A 44 5.55 9.11 5.07
CA ARG A 44 6.35 7.93 5.44
C ARG A 44 5.94 6.69 4.66
N TRP A 45 4.65 6.51 4.41
CA TRP A 45 4.14 5.41 3.60
C TRP A 45 4.56 5.52 2.14
N GLU A 46 4.48 6.73 1.57
CA GLU A 46 4.98 7.01 0.22
C GLU A 46 6.47 6.66 0.09
N SER A 47 7.28 7.03 1.09
CA SER A 47 8.69 6.61 1.12
C SER A 47 8.87 5.09 1.19
N VAL A 48 7.96 4.35 1.85
CA VAL A 48 7.98 2.88 1.85
C VAL A 48 7.69 2.35 0.46
N MET A 49 6.68 2.89 -0.23
CA MET A 49 6.32 2.45 -1.58
C MET A 49 7.45 2.72 -2.58
N ASN A 50 8.02 3.92 -2.60
CA ASN A 50 9.12 4.26 -3.51
C ASN A 50 10.33 3.34 -3.32
N LEU A 51 10.66 2.99 -2.07
CA LEU A 51 11.72 2.01 -1.79
C LEU A 51 11.36 0.59 -2.19
N LEU A 52 10.09 0.21 -2.02
CA LEU A 52 9.58 -1.10 -2.38
C LEU A 52 9.57 -1.29 -3.90
N GLU A 53 9.11 -0.29 -4.65
CA GLU A 53 9.16 -0.25 -6.11
C GLU A 53 10.61 -0.34 -6.59
N ALA A 54 11.50 0.52 -6.09
CA ALA A 54 12.92 0.46 -6.45
C ALA A 54 13.57 -0.90 -6.13
N ALA A 55 13.15 -1.55 -5.03
CA ALA A 55 13.63 -2.87 -4.66
C ALA A 55 13.12 -3.99 -5.57
N LEU A 56 11.91 -3.86 -6.13
CA LEU A 56 11.23 -4.88 -6.91
C LEU A 56 11.29 -4.66 -8.44
N GLU A 57 11.55 -3.45 -8.91
CA GLU A 57 11.84 -3.16 -10.33
C GLU A 57 13.24 -3.63 -10.76
N GLY A 58 14.22 -3.54 -9.85
CA GLY A 58 15.59 -4.02 -10.10
C GLY A 58 15.70 -5.47 -10.60
N PRO A 59 14.94 -6.45 -10.03
CA PRO A 59 14.89 -7.81 -10.56
C PRO A 59 13.96 -8.01 -11.78
N ALA A 60 12.93 -7.16 -11.97
CA ALA A 60 11.97 -7.32 -13.06
C ALA A 60 12.55 -6.98 -14.45
N THR A 61 13.42 -5.98 -14.55
CA THR A 61 14.05 -5.58 -15.84
C THR A 61 15.05 -6.60 -16.39
N ALA A 62 15.53 -7.54 -15.56
CA ALA A 62 16.42 -8.61 -16.00
C ALA A 62 15.66 -9.82 -16.58
N ALA A 63 14.34 -9.89 -16.41
CA ALA A 63 13.52 -11.06 -16.77
C ALA A 63 12.76 -10.91 -18.10
N THR A 64 12.62 -9.68 -18.64
CA THR A 64 11.87 -9.45 -19.88
C THR A 64 12.78 -9.46 -21.10
N SER A 65 13.15 -10.68 -21.55
CA SER A 65 13.46 -10.88 -22.98
C SER A 65 12.12 -11.06 -23.72
N PRO A 66 11.85 -10.36 -24.85
CA PRO A 66 10.48 -10.26 -25.39
C PRO A 66 9.95 -11.49 -26.15
N GLU A 67 10.63 -12.64 -26.15
CA GLU A 67 10.35 -13.68 -27.16
C GLU A 67 9.48 -14.88 -26.70
N ASP A 68 9.20 -15.10 -25.42
CA ASP A 68 8.58 -16.37 -24.97
C ASP A 68 7.10 -16.30 -24.50
N VAL A 69 6.30 -15.35 -25.00
CA VAL A 69 4.86 -15.27 -24.65
C VAL A 69 3.97 -16.15 -25.54
N HIS A 70 4.52 -17.06 -26.36
CA HIS A 70 3.71 -17.89 -27.26
C HIS A 70 3.54 -19.34 -26.80
N SER A 71 2.30 -19.60 -26.35
CA SER A 71 1.63 -20.91 -26.23
C SER A 71 2.08 -21.77 -25.05
N LEU A 72 1.48 -21.54 -23.87
CA LEU A 72 1.38 -22.58 -22.86
C LEU A 72 0.46 -23.70 -23.40
N PRO A 73 0.95 -24.93 -23.63
CA PRO A 73 0.07 -26.07 -23.88
C PRO A 73 -0.80 -26.32 -22.63
N PRO A 74 -1.94 -27.04 -22.76
CA PRO A 74 -2.78 -27.39 -21.61
C PRO A 74 -1.89 -28.08 -20.57
N ALA A 75 -1.85 -27.53 -19.36
CA ALA A 75 -1.02 -28.06 -18.28
C ALA A 75 -1.41 -29.51 -18.00
N GLU A 76 -0.62 -30.47 -18.50
CA GLU A 76 -0.63 -31.83 -18.00
C GLU A 76 -0.10 -31.76 -16.57
N PHE A 77 -1.01 -31.89 -15.59
CA PHE A 77 -0.66 -31.97 -14.18
C PHE A 77 0.13 -33.27 -13.97
N ASP A 78 1.45 -33.18 -14.01
CA ASP A 78 2.35 -34.26 -13.62
C ASP A 78 2.61 -34.15 -12.10
N PRO A 79 2.04 -35.06 -11.28
CA PRO A 79 2.20 -35.03 -9.83
C PRO A 79 3.63 -35.31 -9.35
N ASP A 80 4.53 -35.76 -10.23
CA ASP A 80 5.94 -36.09 -9.91
C ASP A 80 6.92 -35.01 -10.41
N LYS A 81 6.44 -33.99 -11.13
CA LYS A 81 7.27 -32.87 -11.59
C LYS A 81 7.61 -31.95 -10.42
N THR A 82 8.84 -32.05 -9.91
CA THR A 82 9.38 -31.05 -8.99
C THR A 82 9.48 -29.69 -9.69
N PRO A 83 9.01 -28.58 -9.08
CA PRO A 83 9.09 -27.25 -9.68
C PRO A 83 10.54 -26.93 -10.07
N GLY A 84 10.73 -26.50 -11.31
CA GLY A 84 12.03 -26.04 -11.78
C GLY A 84 12.41 -24.69 -11.16
N PRO A 85 13.69 -24.28 -11.27
CA PRO A 85 14.12 -22.96 -10.81
C PRO A 85 13.42 -21.81 -11.56
N GLU A 86 12.95 -22.03 -12.79
CA GLU A 86 12.15 -21.05 -13.55
C GLU A 86 10.74 -20.90 -12.98
N ASP A 87 10.06 -22.02 -12.67
CA ASP A 87 8.74 -22.02 -12.02
C ASP A 87 8.77 -21.25 -10.67
N ALA A 88 9.87 -21.38 -9.91
CA ALA A 88 10.06 -20.66 -8.65
C ALA A 88 10.26 -19.15 -8.84
N ARG A 89 10.97 -18.73 -9.90
CA ARG A 89 11.19 -17.31 -10.22
C ARG A 89 9.91 -16.63 -10.69
N ASP A 90 9.09 -17.32 -11.48
CA ASP A 90 7.79 -16.81 -11.92
C ASP A 90 6.84 -16.62 -10.74
N PHE A 91 6.82 -17.59 -9.82
CA PHE A 91 6.08 -17.48 -8.57
C PHE A 91 6.51 -16.27 -7.74
N LEU A 92 7.82 -16.07 -7.54
CA LEU A 92 8.35 -14.93 -6.78
C LEU A 92 8.05 -13.59 -7.44
N SER A 93 8.11 -13.52 -8.78
CA SER A 93 7.78 -12.33 -9.54
C SER A 93 6.29 -11.98 -9.43
N HIS A 94 5.41 -12.98 -9.50
CA HIS A 94 3.98 -12.78 -9.23
C HIS A 94 3.74 -12.32 -7.80
N HIS A 95 4.42 -12.93 -6.82
CA HIS A 95 4.35 -12.52 -5.41
C HIS A 95 4.81 -11.07 -5.22
N ALA A 96 5.88 -10.63 -5.87
CA ALA A 96 6.33 -9.24 -5.85
C ALA A 96 5.24 -8.27 -6.32
N GLY A 97 4.55 -8.59 -7.43
CA GLY A 97 3.41 -7.81 -7.93
C GLY A 97 2.26 -7.72 -6.92
N MET A 98 1.94 -8.83 -6.24
CA MET A 98 0.93 -8.81 -5.17
C MET A 98 1.34 -7.90 -4.01
N ILE A 99 2.62 -7.90 -3.62
CA ILE A 99 3.13 -7.07 -2.52
C ILE A 99 3.08 -5.58 -2.85
N LEU A 100 3.33 -5.20 -4.11
CA LEU A 100 3.14 -3.81 -4.58
C LEU A 100 1.67 -3.40 -4.53
N SER A 101 0.77 -4.23 -5.06
CA SER A 101 -0.68 -3.97 -5.01
C SER A 101 -1.18 -3.78 -3.57
N GLU A 102 -0.69 -4.61 -2.64
CA GLU A 102 -1.05 -4.52 -1.24
C GLU A 102 -0.50 -3.25 -0.57
N ALA A 103 0.66 -2.77 -1.00
CA ALA A 103 1.19 -1.48 -0.56
C ALA A 103 0.34 -0.30 -1.05
N MET A 104 -0.13 -0.35 -2.30
CA MET A 104 -1.05 0.65 -2.87
C MET A 104 -2.40 0.64 -2.15
N LEU A 105 -2.97 -0.53 -1.85
CA LEU A 105 -4.22 -0.63 -1.09
C LEU A 105 -4.09 -0.01 0.31
N ALA A 106 -2.96 -0.21 0.99
CA ALA A 106 -2.70 0.44 2.28
C ALA A 106 -2.63 1.98 2.14
N GLN A 107 -2.07 2.49 1.04
CA GLN A 107 -2.04 3.93 0.76
C GLN A 107 -3.47 4.48 0.59
N VAL A 108 -4.30 3.83 -0.23
CA VAL A 108 -5.69 4.23 -0.44
C VAL A 108 -6.48 4.26 0.87
N LYS A 109 -6.31 3.23 1.71
CA LYS A 109 -6.94 3.15 3.04
C LYS A 109 -6.45 4.26 3.98
N LEU A 110 -5.18 4.63 3.91
CA LEU A 110 -4.61 5.70 4.71
C LEU A 110 -5.17 7.06 4.29
N GLN A 111 -5.33 7.30 2.98
CA GLN A 111 -5.89 8.53 2.42
C GLN A 111 -7.37 8.67 2.76
N SER A 112 -8.17 7.63 2.51
CA SER A 112 -9.63 7.67 2.73
C SER A 112 -10.00 7.82 4.20
N SER A 113 -9.17 7.32 5.12
CA SER A 113 -9.41 7.41 6.57
C SER A 113 -9.50 8.84 7.11
N GLY A 114 -9.05 9.86 6.36
CA GLY A 114 -9.17 11.26 6.74
C GLY A 114 -10.61 11.72 6.99
N HIS A 115 -11.59 11.09 6.35
CA HIS A 115 -13.00 11.53 6.29
C HIS A 115 -13.99 10.49 6.84
N CYS A 116 -13.50 9.41 7.46
CA CYS A 116 -14.34 8.31 7.89
C CYS A 116 -14.85 8.45 9.33
N LEU A 117 -15.92 7.71 9.66
CA LEU A 117 -16.35 7.44 11.04
C LEU A 117 -15.27 6.65 11.80
N TYR A 118 -15.30 6.72 13.13
CA TYR A 118 -14.33 6.08 14.03
C TYR A 118 -14.15 4.59 13.71
N ILE A 119 -15.24 3.85 13.55
CA ILE A 119 -15.21 2.40 13.28
C ILE A 119 -14.46 2.12 11.97
N ILE A 120 -14.79 2.87 10.91
CA ILE A 120 -14.15 2.71 9.60
C ILE A 120 -12.67 3.12 9.65
N ARG A 121 -12.31 4.16 10.41
CA ARG A 121 -10.89 4.53 10.64
C ARG A 121 -10.14 3.40 11.35
N MET A 122 -10.75 2.80 12.37
CA MET A 122 -10.17 1.67 13.11
C MET A 122 -10.01 0.42 12.24
N GLU A 123 -10.97 0.15 11.37
CA GLU A 123 -10.89 -0.94 10.39
C GLU A 123 -9.76 -0.71 9.39
N ASN A 124 -9.72 0.46 8.75
CA ASN A 124 -8.65 0.84 7.84
C ASN A 124 -7.28 0.78 8.52
N ALA A 125 -7.17 1.25 9.77
CA ALA A 125 -5.93 1.17 10.54
C ALA A 125 -5.50 -0.29 10.78
N SER A 126 -6.44 -1.18 11.05
CA SER A 126 -6.18 -2.62 11.22
C SER A 126 -5.68 -3.28 9.93
N GLU A 127 -6.29 -2.94 8.80
CA GLU A 127 -5.85 -3.39 7.48
C GLU A 127 -4.45 -2.88 7.14
N ILE A 128 -4.19 -1.58 7.27
CA ILE A 128 -2.87 -0.96 7.01
C ILE A 128 -1.78 -1.66 7.83
N ARG A 129 -2.04 -1.93 9.11
CA ARG A 129 -1.12 -2.69 9.97
C ARG A 129 -0.89 -4.12 9.47
N ALA A 130 -1.91 -4.79 8.96
CA ALA A 130 -1.77 -6.13 8.40
C ALA A 130 -0.91 -6.12 7.13
N LYS A 131 -1.19 -5.20 6.21
CA LYS A 131 -0.46 -5.01 4.95
C LYS A 131 1.02 -4.68 5.18
N ALA A 132 1.31 -3.76 6.10
CA ALA A 132 2.70 -3.44 6.48
C ALA A 132 3.48 -4.66 7.03
N ARG A 133 2.83 -5.51 7.84
CA ARG A 133 3.44 -6.76 8.33
C ARG A 133 3.67 -7.77 7.22
N MET A 134 2.74 -7.88 6.28
CA MET A 134 2.87 -8.78 5.15
C MET A 134 4.01 -8.34 4.21
N ILE A 135 4.11 -7.05 3.88
CA ILE A 135 5.25 -6.50 3.10
C ILE A 135 6.58 -6.86 3.77
N PHE A 136 6.66 -6.67 5.10
CA PHE A 136 7.84 -7.03 5.88
C PHE A 136 8.20 -8.52 5.75
N SER A 137 7.23 -9.41 5.94
CA SER A 137 7.45 -10.86 5.83
C SER A 137 7.86 -11.28 4.41
N SER A 138 7.27 -10.69 3.38
CA SER A 138 7.60 -11.01 2.00
C SER A 138 8.99 -10.54 1.59
N LEU A 139 9.44 -9.38 2.10
CA LEU A 139 10.83 -8.93 1.87
C LEU A 139 11.86 -9.89 2.47
N LEU A 140 11.55 -10.54 3.59
CA LEU A 140 12.43 -11.57 4.15
C LEU A 140 12.50 -12.81 3.25
N LEU A 141 11.38 -13.22 2.67
CA LEU A 141 11.34 -14.29 1.67
C LEU A 141 12.17 -13.91 0.44
N PHE A 142 11.97 -12.71 -0.09
CA PHE A 142 12.71 -12.23 -1.26
C PHE A 142 14.23 -12.14 -1.03
N ALA A 143 14.67 -11.78 0.18
CA ALA A 143 16.08 -11.81 0.52
C ALA A 143 16.62 -13.22 0.78
N ALA A 144 15.78 -14.19 1.15
CA ALA A 144 16.19 -15.58 1.31
C ALA A 144 16.40 -16.26 -0.05
N GLU A 145 15.61 -15.86 -1.05
CA GLU A 145 15.68 -16.34 -2.44
C GLU A 145 16.59 -15.47 -3.33
N ASP A 146 17.41 -14.59 -2.74
CA ASP A 146 18.34 -13.69 -3.44
C ASP A 146 17.70 -12.80 -4.53
N MET A 147 16.39 -12.56 -4.45
CA MET A 147 15.64 -11.70 -5.39
C MET A 147 15.84 -10.22 -5.11
N VAL A 148 16.05 -9.86 -3.83
CA VAL A 148 16.26 -8.47 -3.39
C VAL A 148 17.49 -8.40 -2.48
N SER A 149 18.35 -7.41 -2.72
CA SER A 149 19.53 -7.19 -1.88
C SER A 149 19.13 -6.86 -0.44
N ARG A 150 19.87 -7.41 0.52
CA ARG A 150 19.70 -7.12 1.96
C ARG A 150 19.71 -5.63 2.29
N ALA A 151 20.48 -4.83 1.54
CA ALA A 151 20.52 -3.38 1.75
C ALA A 151 19.17 -2.71 1.48
N TYR A 152 18.43 -3.15 0.45
CA TYR A 152 17.08 -2.67 0.16
C TYR A 152 16.09 -3.15 1.22
N VAL A 153 16.18 -4.41 1.65
CA VAL A 153 15.36 -4.93 2.73
C VAL A 153 15.54 -4.12 4.01
N ASP A 154 16.78 -3.84 4.40
CA ASP A 154 17.08 -3.03 5.59
C ASP A 154 16.58 -1.58 5.45
N ALA A 155 16.65 -1.01 4.25
CA ALA A 155 16.11 0.32 3.97
C ALA A 155 14.58 0.37 4.12
N VAL A 156 13.86 -0.55 3.48
CA VAL A 156 12.38 -0.64 3.59
C VAL A 156 11.96 -0.92 5.03
N ARG A 157 12.67 -1.81 5.74
CA ARG A 157 12.39 -2.11 7.16
C ARG A 157 12.52 -0.89 8.06
N ARG A 158 13.55 -0.07 7.83
CA ARG A 158 13.75 1.17 8.57
C ARG A 158 12.61 2.15 8.29
N GLU A 159 12.20 2.33 7.04
CA GLU A 159 11.09 3.22 6.72
C GLU A 159 9.75 2.70 7.24
N ILE A 160 9.45 1.39 7.17
CA ILE A 160 8.27 0.81 7.82
C ILE A 160 8.28 1.07 9.33
N THR A 161 9.45 1.05 9.96
CA THR A 161 9.58 1.37 11.40
C THR A 161 9.27 2.84 11.68
N GLN A 162 9.73 3.76 10.82
CA GLN A 162 9.41 5.19 10.94
C GLN A 162 7.93 5.46 10.68
N PHE A 163 7.38 4.86 9.63
CA PHE A 163 5.94 4.86 9.34
C PHE A 163 5.14 4.39 10.56
N ARG A 164 5.51 3.26 11.18
CA ARG A 164 4.81 2.74 12.36
C ARG A 164 4.76 3.73 13.53
N LEU A 165 5.81 4.54 13.72
CA LEU A 165 5.83 5.56 14.76
C LEU A 165 4.83 6.68 14.46
N ALA A 166 4.88 7.24 13.24
CA ALA A 166 3.94 8.26 12.78
C ALA A 166 2.49 7.75 12.78
N PHE A 167 2.26 6.55 12.24
CA PHE A 167 0.97 5.88 12.20
C PHE A 167 0.38 5.66 13.59
N ARG A 168 1.19 5.25 14.57
CA ARG A 168 0.73 5.10 15.95
C ARG A 168 0.27 6.44 16.51
N ASP A 169 0.99 7.52 16.22
CA ASP A 169 0.65 8.83 16.75
C ASP A 169 -0.61 9.39 16.07
N TRP A 170 -0.84 9.10 14.80
CA TRP A 170 -2.11 9.34 14.10
C TRP A 170 -3.30 8.56 14.70
N VAL A 171 -3.16 7.24 14.93
CA VAL A 171 -4.25 6.41 15.49
C VAL A 171 -4.65 6.86 16.90
N LYS A 172 -3.73 7.41 17.70
CA LYS A 172 -4.06 7.93 19.05
C LYS A 172 -5.04 9.10 19.01
N GLU A 173 -5.19 9.76 17.87
CA GLU A 173 -6.04 10.94 17.73
C GLU A 173 -7.46 10.56 17.31
N PHE A 174 -7.72 9.28 17.02
CA PHE A 174 -9.04 8.79 16.70
C PHE A 174 -9.97 8.97 17.90
N ARG A 175 -11.11 9.62 17.68
CA ARG A 175 -12.13 9.84 18.69
C ARG A 175 -13.33 8.98 18.37
N LYS A 176 -13.81 8.24 19.38
CA LYS A 176 -15.03 7.45 19.28
C LYS A 176 -16.22 8.37 19.02
N ASP A 177 -17.04 8.02 18.03
CA ASP A 177 -18.31 8.67 17.72
C ASP A 177 -19.47 7.90 18.37
N GLU A 178 -20.70 8.27 18.04
CA GLU A 178 -21.93 7.65 18.57
C GLU A 178 -22.29 6.33 17.89
N PHE A 179 -21.61 5.97 16.81
CA PHE A 179 -21.90 4.76 16.06
C PHE A 179 -21.25 3.55 16.75
N GLU A 180 -22.00 2.46 16.85
CA GLU A 180 -21.53 1.22 17.45
C GLU A 180 -21.05 0.23 16.39
N ASP A 181 -20.00 -0.53 16.72
CA ASP A 181 -19.49 -1.58 15.86
C ASP A 181 -20.35 -2.85 16.01
N GLU A 182 -21.14 -3.16 14.99
CA GLU A 182 -22.00 -4.34 14.94
C GLU A 182 -21.23 -5.67 14.94
N TRP A 183 -19.93 -5.64 14.60
CA TRP A 183 -19.08 -6.84 14.58
C TRP A 183 -18.36 -7.09 15.91
N GLY A 184 -18.43 -6.15 16.86
CA GLY A 184 -17.84 -6.28 18.19
C GLY A 184 -16.32 -6.29 18.24
N LEU A 185 -15.64 -5.75 17.22
CA LEU A 185 -14.19 -5.63 17.11
C LEU A 185 -13.67 -4.36 17.80
N TYR A 186 -14.45 -3.28 17.80
CA TYR A 186 -14.06 -1.96 18.28
C TYR A 186 -15.05 -1.42 19.32
N VAL A 187 -14.99 -1.98 20.54
CA VAL A 187 -15.83 -1.61 21.70
C VAL A 187 -15.25 -0.44 22.49
#